data_AF-A0A933KMJ3-F1
#
_entry.id   AF-A0A933KMJ3-F1
#
_cell.length_a   1.000
_cell.length_b   1.000
_cell.length_c   1.000
_cell.angle_alpha   90.00
_cell.angle_beta   90.00
_cell.angle_gamma   90.00
#
_symmetry.space_group_name_H-M   'P 1'
#
loop_
_entity.id
_entity.type
_entity.pdbx_description
1 polymer ?
#
loop_
_entity_poly.entity_id
_entity_poly.type
_entity_poly.pdbx_seq_one_letter_code
_entity_poly.pdbx_strand_id
1 'polypeptide(L)'
;MTATRVTVTIDEDTLAELKQRVGPGEVSAFVVEALRHKLRIDPIQELLRQLDEMYGPLTAQELKEGADWYDQAMQRLSSTLEP
;
A
#
# COMPACT_ATOMS: atom_id res chain seq x y z
N MET A 1 11.04 -19.88 5.03
CA MET A 1 9.73 -19.31 5.41
C MET A 1 8.78 -20.45 5.70
N THR A 2 8.05 -20.40 6.80
CA THR A 2 6.97 -21.37 7.09
C THR A 2 5.65 -20.80 6.56
N ALA A 3 4.86 -21.64 5.90
CA ALA A 3 3.54 -21.26 5.38
C ALA A 3 2.44 -21.96 6.19
N THR A 4 1.45 -21.20 6.63
CA THR A 4 0.25 -21.73 7.30
C THR A 4 -0.89 -21.79 6.29
N ARG A 5 -1.54 -22.94 6.17
CA ARG A 5 -2.71 -23.10 5.31
C ARG A 5 -3.95 -22.52 5.99
N VAL A 6 -4.59 -21.58 5.33
CA VAL A 6 -5.88 -21.00 5.73
C VAL A 6 -6.88 -21.23 4.60
N THR A 7 -8.10 -21.67 4.95
CA THR A 7 -9.20 -21.84 3.98
C THR A 7 -10.08 -20.59 4.03
N VAL A 8 -10.31 -19.97 2.88
CA VAL A 8 -11.20 -18.81 2.72
C VAL A 8 -12.27 -19.14 1.69
N THR A 9 -13.47 -18.60 1.91
CA THR A 9 -14.57 -18.71 0.93
C THR A 9 -14.62 -17.42 0.14
N ILE A 10 -14.71 -17.54 -1.18
CA ILE A 10 -14.87 -16.43 -2.12
C ILE A 10 -16.01 -16.78 -3.06
N ASP A 11 -16.71 -15.76 -3.57
CA ASP A 11 -17.76 -15.94 -4.55
C ASP A 11 -17.18 -16.36 -5.92
N GLU A 12 -18.04 -16.95 -6.74
CA GLU A 12 -17.64 -17.52 -8.03
C GLU A 12 -17.18 -16.45 -9.03
N ASP A 13 -17.80 -15.27 -9.00
CA ASP A 13 -17.47 -14.15 -9.88
C ASP A 13 -16.06 -13.62 -9.57
N THR A 14 -15.73 -13.42 -8.29
CA THR A 14 -14.39 -13.02 -7.84
C THR A 14 -13.33 -14.06 -8.21
N LEU A 15 -13.63 -15.37 -8.05
CA LEU A 15 -12.69 -16.42 -8.46
C LEU A 15 -12.49 -16.44 -9.98
N ALA A 16 -13.54 -16.21 -10.76
CA ALA A 16 -13.46 -16.13 -12.21
C ALA A 16 -12.61 -14.95 -12.66
N GLU A 17 -12.84 -13.75 -12.10
CA GLU A 17 -12.05 -12.55 -12.38
C GLU A 17 -10.58 -12.75 -12.02
N LEU A 18 -10.32 -13.35 -10.86
CA LEU A 18 -8.96 -13.65 -10.41
C LEU A 18 -8.24 -14.58 -11.39
N LYS A 19 -8.89 -15.68 -11.81
CA LYS A 19 -8.35 -16.62 -12.80
C LYS A 19 -8.17 -16.02 -14.19
N GLN A 20 -8.91 -14.97 -14.55
CA GLN A 20 -8.70 -14.23 -15.81
C GLN A 20 -7.47 -13.31 -15.73
N ARG A 21 -7.22 -12.72 -14.57
CA ARG A 21 -6.08 -11.83 -14.34
C ARG A 21 -4.74 -12.54 -14.19
N VAL A 22 -4.74 -13.75 -13.64
CA VAL A 22 -3.52 -14.50 -13.32
C VAL A 22 -3.47 -15.84 -14.03
N GLY A 23 -2.26 -16.32 -14.33
CA GLY A 23 -2.08 -17.60 -15.01
C GLY A 23 -2.55 -18.82 -14.18
N PRO A 24 -2.66 -20.00 -14.81
CA PRO A 24 -2.98 -21.23 -14.10
C PRO A 24 -2.01 -21.49 -12.94
N GLY A 25 -2.53 -21.66 -11.74
CA GLY A 25 -1.72 -21.94 -10.54
C GLY A 25 -1.17 -20.70 -9.82
N GLU A 26 -1.36 -19.49 -10.34
CA GLU A 26 -0.84 -18.25 -9.74
C GLU A 26 -1.80 -17.57 -8.75
N VAL A 27 -3.01 -18.13 -8.61
CA VAL A 27 -4.07 -17.62 -7.72
C VAL A 27 -3.58 -17.43 -6.29
N SER A 28 -2.85 -18.40 -5.73
CA SER A 28 -2.35 -18.32 -4.36
C SER A 28 -1.30 -17.24 -4.17
N ALA A 29 -0.36 -17.11 -5.13
CA ALA A 29 0.67 -16.07 -5.10
C ALA A 29 0.04 -14.68 -5.18
N PHE A 30 -0.92 -14.50 -6.10
CA PHE A 30 -1.65 -13.25 -6.21
C PHE A 30 -2.38 -12.89 -4.92
N VAL A 31 -3.11 -13.83 -4.32
CA VAL A 31 -3.85 -13.57 -3.06
C VAL A 31 -2.89 -13.16 -1.95
N VAL A 32 -1.74 -13.82 -1.83
CA VAL A 32 -0.74 -13.47 -0.82
C VAL A 32 -0.18 -12.07 -1.05
N GLU A 33 0.16 -11.71 -2.29
CA GLU A 33 0.65 -10.36 -2.61
C GLU A 33 -0.41 -9.28 -2.42
N ALA A 34 -1.66 -9.55 -2.81
CA ALA A 34 -2.79 -8.66 -2.58
C ALA A 34 -3.02 -8.42 -1.08
N LEU A 35 -2.96 -9.49 -0.27
CA LEU A 35 -3.07 -9.38 1.19
C LEU A 35 -1.90 -8.59 1.79
N ARG A 36 -0.66 -8.85 1.35
CA ARG A 36 0.51 -8.08 1.80
C ARG A 36 0.39 -6.61 1.47
N HIS A 37 -0.06 -6.30 0.26
CA HIS A 37 -0.28 -4.94 -0.18
C HIS A 37 -1.35 -4.26 0.69
N LYS A 38 -2.49 -4.92 0.90
CA LYS A 38 -3.60 -4.41 1.70
C LYS A 38 -3.20 -4.17 3.16
N LEU A 39 -2.54 -5.14 3.79
CA LEU A 39 -2.03 -5.03 5.16
C LEU A 39 -0.98 -3.93 5.32
N ARG A 40 -0.23 -3.59 4.27
CA ARG A 40 0.74 -2.49 4.29
C ARG A 40 0.05 -1.13 4.18
N ILE A 41 -0.97 -1.01 3.34
CA ILE A 41 -1.60 0.27 3.01
C ILE A 41 -2.72 0.64 4.01
N ASP A 42 -3.47 -0.32 4.52
CA ASP A 42 -4.62 -0.04 5.41
C ASP A 42 -4.25 0.74 6.67
N PRO A 43 -3.16 0.40 7.40
CA PRO A 43 -2.75 1.18 8.57
C PRO A 43 -2.36 2.61 8.21
N ILE A 44 -1.79 2.83 7.02
CA ILE A 44 -1.40 4.16 6.54
C ILE A 44 -2.65 4.99 6.24
N GLN A 45 -3.63 4.42 5.55
CA GLN A 45 -4.88 5.12 5.27
C GLN A 45 -5.64 5.44 6.54
N GLU A 46 -5.65 4.52 7.49
CA GLU A 46 -6.28 4.75 8.79
C GLU A 46 -5.59 5.87 9.57
N LEU A 47 -4.25 5.92 9.56
CA LEU A 47 -3.52 7.03 10.17
C LEU A 47 -3.85 8.37 9.51
N LEU A 48 -3.87 8.43 8.18
CA LEU A 48 -4.22 9.64 7.45
C LEU A 48 -5.64 10.11 7.79
N ARG A 49 -6.60 9.18 7.85
CA ARG A 49 -7.98 9.47 8.28
C ARG A 49 -8.02 10.09 9.68
N GLN A 50 -7.28 9.51 10.64
CA GLN A 50 -7.23 10.04 12.01
C GLN A 50 -6.61 11.44 12.08
N LEU A 51 -5.60 11.71 11.25
CA LEU A 51 -4.98 13.04 11.16
C LEU A 51 -5.95 14.07 10.58
N ASP A 52 -6.66 13.71 9.50
CA ASP A 52 -7.68 14.57 8.90
C ASP A 52 -8.83 14.87 9.87
N GLU A 53 -9.23 13.89 10.68
CA GLU A 53 -10.26 14.09 11.72
C GLU A 53 -9.79 15.02 12.85
N MET A 54 -8.50 14.97 13.19
CA MET A 54 -7.93 15.73 14.31
C MET A 54 -7.58 17.16 13.93
N TYR A 55 -7.07 17.38 12.71
CA TYR A 55 -6.51 18.65 12.28
C TYR A 55 -7.27 19.29 11.11
N GLY A 56 -8.21 18.56 10.51
CA GLY A 56 -8.84 18.94 9.25
C GLY A 56 -8.01 18.51 8.03
N PRO A 57 -8.61 18.53 6.83
CA PRO A 57 -7.91 18.18 5.61
C PRO A 57 -6.82 19.22 5.30
N LEU A 58 -5.68 18.75 4.78
CA LEU A 58 -4.59 19.62 4.35
C LEU A 58 -5.04 20.56 3.22
N THR A 59 -4.62 21.83 3.33
CA THR A 59 -4.77 22.80 2.25
C THR A 59 -3.77 22.54 1.12
N ALA A 60 -4.04 23.09 -0.06
CA ALA A 60 -3.14 22.99 -1.21
C ALA A 60 -1.76 23.60 -0.93
N GLN A 61 -1.69 24.63 -0.08
CA GLN A 61 -0.44 25.25 0.32
C GLN A 61 0.37 24.33 1.23
N GLU A 62 -0.25 23.73 2.25
CA GLU A 62 0.42 22.78 3.16
C GLU A 62 0.92 21.53 2.44
N LEU A 63 0.15 21.01 1.47
CA LEU A 63 0.59 19.91 0.61
C LEU A 63 1.83 20.28 -0.21
N LYS A 64 1.86 21.51 -0.75
CA LYS A 64 3.02 22.00 -1.51
C LYS A 64 4.24 22.14 -0.62
N GLU A 65 4.10 22.74 0.55
CA GLU A 65 5.20 22.90 1.52
C GLU A 65 5.75 21.53 1.96
N GLY A 66 4.88 20.56 2.20
CA GLY A 66 5.26 19.17 2.52
C GLY A 66 6.01 18.47 1.39
N ALA A 67 5.55 18.62 0.14
CA ALA A 67 6.22 18.06 -1.04
C ALA A 67 7.62 18.68 -1.24
N ASP A 68 7.72 20.01 -1.16
CA ASP A 68 8.98 20.74 -1.29
C ASP A 68 9.96 20.32 -0.17
N TRP A 69 9.47 20.06 1.05
CA TRP A 69 10.27 19.53 2.16
C TRP A 69 10.76 18.10 1.90
N TYR A 70 9.88 17.22 1.40
CA TYR A 70 10.21 15.82 1.12
C TYR A 70 11.29 15.71 0.04
N ASP A 71 11.16 16.48 -1.04
CA ASP A 71 12.15 16.52 -2.12
C ASP A 71 13.54 16.93 -1.61
N GLN A 72 13.59 17.96 -0.76
CA GLN A 72 14.85 18.37 -0.12
C GLN A 72 15.43 17.30 0.80
N ALA A 73 14.59 16.61 1.58
CA ALA A 73 15.02 15.53 2.45
C ALA A 73 15.61 14.36 1.64
N MET A 74 14.97 13.99 0.53
CA MET A 74 15.45 12.94 -0.36
C MET A 74 16.77 13.32 -1.06
N GLN A 75 16.91 14.58 -1.48
CA GLN A 75 18.17 15.09 -2.04
C GLN A 75 19.33 15.00 -1.04
N ARG A 76 19.11 15.39 0.23
CA ARG A 76 20.12 15.27 1.29
C ARG A 76 20.54 13.82 1.52
N LEU A 77 19.58 12.90 1.53
CA LEU A 77 19.85 11.47 1.67
C LEU A 77 20.69 10.94 0.50
N SER A 78 20.37 11.30 -0.75
CA SER A 78 21.18 10.91 -1.90
C SER A 78 22.60 11.48 -1.86
N SER A 79 22.77 12.77 -1.50
CA SER A 79 24.09 13.41 -1.39
C SER A 79 24.95 12.86 -0.24
N THR A 80 24.36 12.13 0.71
CA THR A 80 25.09 11.48 1.81
C THR A 80 25.55 10.06 1.42
N LEU A 81 24.94 9.47 0.39
CA LEU A 81 25.20 8.11 -0.08
C LEU A 81 26.18 8.05 -1.27
N GLU A 82 26.46 9.18 -1.90
CA GLU A 82 27.51 9.32 -2.92
C GLU A 82 28.74 10.02 -2.31
N PRO A 83 29.91 9.36 -2.23
CA PRO A 83 31.16 9.98 -1.78
C PRO A 83 31.79 10.93 -2.81
#